data_AF-A0A0S9QQD2-F1
#
_entry.id   AF-A0A0S9QQD2-F1
#
_cell.length_a   1.000
_cell.length_b   1.000
_cell.length_c   1.000
_cell.angle_alpha   90.00
_cell.angle_beta   90.00
_cell.angle_gamma   90.00
#
_symmetry.space_group_name_H-M   'P 1'
#
loop_
_entity.id
_entity.type
_entity.pdbx_description
1 polymer ?
#
loop_
_entity_poly.entity_id
_entity_poly.type
_entity_poly.pdbx_seq_one_letter_code
_entity_poly.pdbx_strand_id
1 'polypeptide(L)' 'MRDPFVPDALAERLRAKRRNTRPVEALTCEPAKPVFAELLDGRGHGTGQFVRLSQGMVERITRVVRGTD' A
#
# COMPACT_ATOMS: atom_id res chain seq x y z
N MET A 1 1.46 -26.49 0.96
CA MET A 1 0.71 -25.78 2.04
C MET A 1 -0.14 -24.71 1.36
N ARG A 2 -1.47 -24.74 1.52
CA ARG A 2 -2.41 -23.80 0.89
C ARG A 2 -2.53 -22.59 1.84
N ASP A 3 -2.26 -21.38 1.36
CA ASP A 3 -2.36 -20.16 2.18
C ASP A 3 -3.85 -19.85 2.40
N PRO A 4 -4.35 -19.80 3.64
CA PRO A 4 -5.77 -19.58 3.91
C PRO A 4 -6.26 -18.18 3.52
N PHE A 5 -5.35 -17.23 3.27
CA PHE A 5 -5.69 -15.84 2.94
C PHE A 5 -5.62 -15.53 1.44
N VAL A 6 -5.26 -16.50 0.59
CA VAL A 6 -5.16 -16.30 -0.85
C VAL A 6 -6.22 -17.16 -1.56
N PRO A 7 -7.28 -16.54 -2.13
CA PRO A 7 -8.26 -17.28 -2.91
C PRO A 7 -7.60 -18.09 -4.03
N ASP A 8 -8.12 -19.28 -4.32
CA ASP A 8 -7.49 -20.21 -5.28
C ASP A 8 -7.23 -19.57 -6.65
N ALA A 9 -8.16 -18.76 -7.15
CA ALA A 9 -7.99 -18.03 -8.41
C ALA A 9 -6.83 -17.03 -8.38
N LEU A 10 -6.56 -16.41 -7.24
CA LEU A 10 -5.41 -15.53 -7.05
C LEU A 10 -4.12 -16.33 -6.95
N ALA A 11 -4.14 -17.47 -6.27
CA ALA A 11 -2.98 -18.37 -6.17
C ALA A 11 -2.54 -18.87 -7.56
N GLU A 12 -3.49 -19.30 -8.41
CA GLU A 12 -3.20 -19.72 -9.79
C GLU A 12 -2.62 -18.57 -10.64
N ARG A 13 -3.20 -17.37 -10.54
CA ARG A 13 -2.67 -16.19 -11.24
C ARG A 13 -1.27 -15.83 -10.79
N LEU A 14 -0.97 -15.94 -9.49
CA LEU A 14 0.37 -15.70 -8.95
C LEU A 14 1.39 -16.75 -9.39
N ARG A 15 0.97 -18.03 -9.52
CA ARG A 15 1.81 -19.10 -10.07
C ARG A 15 2.12 -18.90 -11.56
N ALA A 16 1.12 -18.50 -12.34
CA ALA A 16 1.27 -18.23 -13.78
C ALA A 16 2.11 -16.97 -14.06
N LYS A 17 2.18 -16.03 -13.13
CA LYS A 17 2.98 -14.81 -13.29
C LYS A 17 4.48 -15.14 -13.23
N ARG A 18 5.21 -14.90 -14.33
CA ARG A 18 6.67 -15.05 -14.39
C ARG A 18 7.30 -14.22 -13.27
N ARG A 19 7.95 -14.89 -12.31
CA ARG A 19 8.66 -14.23 -11.22
C ARG A 19 9.83 -13.44 -11.81
N ASN A 20 9.91 -12.17 -11.46
CA ASN A 20 11.08 -11.36 -11.77
C ASN A 20 12.17 -11.77 -10.77
N THR A 21 13.19 -12.49 -11.24
CA THR A 21 14.30 -13.00 -10.41
C THR A 21 15.29 -11.91 -10.09
N ARG A 22 14.81 -10.77 -9.60
CA ARG A 22 15.69 -9.74 -9.05
C ARG A 22 16.15 -10.20 -7.67
N PRO A 23 17.44 -10.12 -7.37
CA PRO A 23 17.93 -10.42 -6.02
C PRO A 23 17.22 -9.49 -5.02
N VAL A 24 16.88 -10.02 -3.83
CA VAL A 24 16.18 -9.26 -2.78
C VAL A 24 16.98 -8.00 -2.40
N GLU A 25 18.29 -8.08 -2.47
CA GLU A 25 19.24 -6.97 -2.28
C GLU A 25 19.02 -5.80 -3.25
N ALA A 26 18.54 -6.09 -4.46
CA ALA A 26 18.19 -5.08 -5.46
C ALA A 26 16.76 -4.52 -5.27
N LEU A 27 16.00 -5.07 -4.33
CA LEU A 27 14.74 -4.48 -3.86
C LEU A 27 15.09 -3.48 -2.76
N THR A 28 15.69 -2.36 -3.13
CA THR A 28 15.95 -1.21 -2.24
C THR A 28 14.63 -0.50 -1.92
N CYS A 29 13.75 -1.17 -1.20
CA CYS A 29 12.56 -0.57 -0.61
C CYS A 29 12.79 -0.50 0.90
N GLU A 30 13.40 0.59 1.37
CA GLU A 30 13.27 0.94 2.77
C GLU A 30 11.76 1.09 3.06
N PRO A 31 11.19 0.31 4.01
CA PRO A 31 9.79 0.47 4.33
C PRO A 31 9.59 1.89 4.84
N ALA A 32 8.82 2.68 4.10
CA ALA A 32 8.52 4.04 4.50
C ALA A 32 7.96 4.03 5.93
N LYS A 33 8.40 5.00 6.76
CA LYS A 33 7.82 5.20 8.09
C LYS A 33 6.30 5.21 7.96
N PRO A 34 5.56 4.43 8.78
CA PRO A 34 4.12 4.33 8.64
C PRO A 34 3.50 5.72 8.79
N VAL A 35 2.73 6.13 7.77
CA VAL A 35 2.02 7.40 7.77
C VAL A 35 0.62 7.15 8.30
N PHE A 36 0.19 8.01 9.23
CA PHE A 36 -1.16 8.02 9.77
C PHE A 36 -1.89 9.25 9.28
N ALA A 37 -3.18 9.09 8.98
CA ALA A 37 -4.07 10.20 8.68
C ALA A 37 -5.19 10.25 9.72
N GLU A 38 -5.52 11.45 10.16
CA GLU A 38 -6.69 11.67 11.00
C GLU A 38 -7.97 11.56 10.16
N LEU A 39 -8.97 10.88 10.70
CA LEU A 39 -10.31 10.85 10.11
C LEU A 39 -11.02 12.17 10.41
N LEU A 40 -11.66 12.72 9.38
CA LEU A 40 -12.47 13.93 9.49
C LEU A 40 -13.95 13.56 9.60
N ASP A 41 -14.71 14.33 10.37
CA ASP A 41 -16.17 14.23 10.43
C ASP A 41 -16.82 14.77 9.13
N GLY A 42 -18.15 14.66 9.03
CA GLY A 42 -18.90 15.17 7.87
C GLY A 42 -18.84 16.69 7.66
N ARG A 43 -18.25 17.44 8.61
CA ARG A 43 -18.02 18.89 8.53
C ARG A 43 -16.56 19.25 8.27
N GLY A 44 -15.68 18.24 8.18
CA GLY A 44 -14.24 18.41 7.96
C GLY A 44 -13.41 18.62 9.23
N HIS A 45 -13.98 18.45 10.42
CA HIS A 45 -13.21 18.55 11.66
C HIS A 45 -12.54 17.23 12.02
N GLY A 46 -11.37 17.31 12.66
CA GLY A 46 -10.65 16.14 13.17
C GLY A 46 -11.48 15.38 14.22
N THR A 47 -11.56 14.07 14.07
CA THR A 47 -12.26 13.18 15.02
C THR A 47 -11.35 12.66 16.14
N GLY A 48 -10.04 12.91 16.07
CA GLY A 48 -9.03 12.30 16.93
C GLY A 48 -8.75 10.83 16.63
N GLN A 49 -9.43 10.23 15.65
CA GLN A 49 -9.19 8.85 15.21
C GLN A 49 -8.19 8.83 14.05
N PHE A 50 -7.23 7.91 14.10
CA PHE A 50 -6.18 7.78 13.09
C PHE A 50 -6.24 6.44 12.37
N VAL A 51 -6.01 6.47 11.06
CA VAL A 51 -5.87 5.27 10.23
C VAL A 51 -4.46 5.19 9.65
N ARG A 52 -3.87 3.98 9.67
CA ARG A 52 -2.59 3.73 9.00
C ARG A 52 -2.82 3.68 7.49
N LEU A 53 -2.08 4.51 6.76
CA LEU A 53 -2.09 4.48 5.31
C LEU A 53 -1.20 3.37 4.77
N SER A 54 -1.66 2.70 3.72
CA SER A 54 -0.80 1.81 2.94
C SER A 54 0.20 2.62 2.11
N GLN A 55 1.37 2.04 1.82
CA GLN A 55 2.40 2.70 1.02
C GLN A 55 1.86 3.19 -0.35
N GLY A 56 1.05 2.37 -1.03
CA GLY A 56 0.45 2.77 -2.31
C GLY A 56 -0.62 3.88 -2.21
N MET A 57 -1.18 4.14 -1.03
CA MET A 57 -2.01 5.33 -0.79
C MET A 57 -1.15 6.58 -0.61
N VAL A 58 -0.09 6.48 0.21
CA VAL A 58 0.86 7.58 0.44
C VAL A 58 1.50 8.05 -0.87
N GLU A 59 1.91 7.11 -1.73
CA GLU A 59 2.49 7.42 -3.04
C GLU A 59 1.48 8.13 -3.96
N ARG A 60 0.21 7.71 -3.95
CA ARG A 60 -0.85 8.36 -4.74
C ARG A 60 -1.15 9.78 -4.26
N ILE A 61 -1.29 9.98 -2.96
CA ILE A 61 -1.51 11.32 -2.36
C ILE A 61 -0.34 12.23 -2.70
N THR A 62 0.89 11.77 -2.49
CA THR A 62 2.12 12.54 -2.80
C THR A 62 2.17 12.93 -4.28
N ARG A 63 1.78 12.04 -5.20
CA ARG A 63 1.72 12.35 -6.64
C ARG A 63 0.67 13.42 -6.96
N VAL A 64 -0.52 13.34 -6.36
CA VAL A 64 -1.58 14.34 -6.59
C VAL A 64 -1.14 15.71 -6.07
N VAL A 65 -0.55 15.78 -4.88
CA VAL A 65 -0.06 17.03 -4.27
C VAL A 65 1.08 17.66 -5.08
N ARG A 66 1.95 16.85 -5.70
CA ARG A 66 3.04 17.35 -6.56
C ARG A 66 2.60 17.70 -7.98
N GLY A 67 1.45 17.19 -8.44
CA GLY A 67 0.91 17.48 -9.77
C GLY A 67 0.03 18.74 -9.81
N THR A 68 -0.08 19.44 -8.69
CA THR A 68 -0.79 20.73 -8.56
C THR A 68 0.14 21.96 -8.63
N ASP A 69 1.38 21.78 -9.09
CA ASP A 69 2.26 22.87 -9.56
C ASP A 69 2.14 23.05 -11.08
#